data_AF-A0A7R7JI58-F1
#
_entry.id   AF-A0A7R7JI58-F1
#
_cell.length_a   1.000
_cell.length_b   1.000
_cell.length_c   1.000
_cell.angle_alpha   90.00
_cell.angle_beta   90.00
_cell.angle_gamma   90.00
#
_symmetry.space_group_name_H-M   'P 1'
#
loop_
_entity.id
_entity.type
_entity.pdbx_description
1 polymer ?
#
loop_
_entity_poly.entity_id
_entity_poly.type
_entity_poly.pdbx_seq_one_letter_code
_entity_poly.pdbx_strand_id
1 'polypeptide(L)'
;MRKLRRADELAAAGKTGEEIAAELEVSAATLYNWRRTYGGMDIDAARQLKELREQNARLKRLLAEAELEKDALREVAKGKF
;
A
#
# COMPACT_ATOMS: atom_id res chain seq x y z
N MET A 1 -0.58 -15.74 -0.77
CA MET A 1 -1.31 -14.52 -1.17
C MET A 1 -2.65 -14.77 -1.87
N ARG A 2 -2.74 -15.45 -3.03
CA ARG A 2 -4.04 -15.61 -3.74
C ARG A 2 -5.14 -16.33 -2.91
N LYS A 3 -4.78 -17.36 -2.13
CA LYS A 3 -5.74 -18.10 -1.27
C LYS A 3 -6.20 -17.29 -0.04
N LEU A 4 -5.36 -16.44 0.55
CA LEU A 4 -5.72 -15.57 1.68
C LEU A 4 -6.74 -14.51 1.27
N ARG A 5 -6.48 -13.82 0.15
CA ARG A 5 -7.45 -12.87 -0.41
C ARG A 5 -8.81 -13.53 -0.69
N ARG A 6 -8.79 -14.72 -1.28
CA ARG A 6 -10.02 -15.50 -1.51
C ARG A 6 -10.71 -15.90 -0.19
N ALA A 7 -9.94 -16.25 0.84
CA ALA A 7 -10.50 -16.51 2.18
C ALA A 7 -11.20 -15.29 2.76
N ASP A 8 -10.64 -14.09 2.55
CA ASP A 8 -11.22 -12.85 3.06
C ASP A 8 -12.45 -12.41 2.27
N GLU A 9 -12.46 -12.61 0.95
CA GLU A 9 -13.65 -12.46 0.11
C GLU A 9 -14.80 -13.37 0.56
N LEU A 10 -14.50 -14.66 0.81
CA LEU A 10 -15.50 -15.63 1.25
C LEU A 10 -16.00 -15.34 2.66
N ALA A 11 -15.14 -14.87 3.56
CA ALA A 11 -15.54 -14.42 4.89
C ALA A 11 -16.40 -13.16 4.84
N ALA A 12 -16.09 -12.20 3.96
CA ALA A 12 -16.92 -11.03 3.72
C ALA A 12 -18.29 -11.39 3.13
N ALA A 13 -18.36 -12.49 2.36
CA ALA A 13 -19.61 -13.09 1.89
C ALA A 13 -20.36 -13.91 2.95
N GLY A 14 -19.86 -13.96 4.20
CA GLY A 14 -20.54 -14.59 5.33
C GLY A 14 -20.22 -16.07 5.56
N LYS A 15 -19.28 -16.67 4.81
CA LYS A 15 -18.90 -18.07 5.02
C LYS A 15 -18.13 -18.28 6.32
N THR A 16 -18.37 -19.41 6.96
CA THR A 16 -17.65 -19.86 8.15
C THR A 16 -16.21 -20.26 7.82
N GLY A 17 -15.33 -20.30 8.82
CA GLY A 17 -13.94 -20.72 8.62
C GLY A 17 -13.80 -22.14 8.09
N GLU A 18 -14.74 -23.03 8.43
CA GLU A 18 -14.77 -24.43 8.00
C GLU A 18 -15.15 -24.54 6.52
N GLU A 19 -16.18 -23.81 6.08
CA GLU A 19 -16.59 -23.74 4.67
C GLU A 19 -15.48 -23.13 3.80
N ILE A 20 -14.81 -22.10 4.30
CA ILE A 20 -13.69 -21.46 3.60
C ILE A 20 -12.51 -22.43 3.49
N ALA A 21 -12.19 -23.15 4.56
CA ALA A 21 -11.11 -24.13 4.55
C ALA A 21 -11.41 -25.27 3.55
N ALA A 22 -12.65 -25.74 3.51
CA ALA A 22 -13.10 -26.74 2.54
C ALA A 22 -13.01 -26.23 1.09
N GLU A 23 -13.51 -25.02 0.80
CA GLU A 23 -13.46 -24.42 -0.55
C GLU A 23 -12.02 -24.13 -1.02
N LEU A 24 -11.12 -23.83 -0.09
CA LEU A 24 -9.70 -23.58 -0.39
C LEU A 24 -8.84 -24.85 -0.39
N GLU A 25 -9.44 -26.01 -0.12
CA GLU A 25 -8.80 -27.33 -0.01
C GLU A 25 -7.64 -27.31 1.00
N VAL A 26 -7.88 -26.73 2.17
CA VAL A 26 -6.92 -26.68 3.28
C VAL A 26 -7.60 -27.07 4.59
N SER A 27 -6.81 -27.44 5.59
CA SER A 27 -7.36 -27.62 6.93
C SER A 27 -7.70 -26.26 7.58
N ALA A 28 -8.70 -26.25 8.47
CA ALA A 28 -9.04 -25.06 9.25
C ALA A 28 -7.84 -24.54 10.07
N ALA A 29 -7.01 -25.44 10.59
CA ALA A 29 -5.77 -25.09 11.29
C ALA A 29 -4.78 -24.34 10.38
N THR A 30 -4.61 -24.78 9.12
CA THR A 30 -3.77 -24.10 8.14
C THR A 30 -4.30 -22.72 7.80
N LEU A 31 -5.62 -22.60 7.59
CA LEU A 31 -6.27 -21.32 7.33
C LEU A 31 -6.09 -20.33 8.51
N TYR A 32 -6.26 -20.81 9.74
CA TYR A 32 -6.04 -20.03 10.95
C TYR A 32 -4.59 -19.52 11.05
N ASN A 33 -3.62 -20.40 10.85
CA ASN A 33 -2.20 -20.05 10.88
C ASN A 33 -1.86 -19.01 9.81
N TRP A 34 -2.40 -19.14 8.61
CA TRP A 34 -2.20 -18.14 7.55
C TRP A 34 -2.77 -16.77 7.92
N ARG A 35 -4.00 -16.71 8.47
CA ARG A 35 -4.58 -15.45 8.93
C ARG A 35 -3.77 -14.82 10.06
N ARG A 36 -3.28 -15.62 11.01
CA ARG A 36 -2.44 -15.14 12.10
C ARG A 36 -1.11 -14.56 11.59
N THR A 37 -0.46 -15.23 10.64
CA THR A 37 0.88 -14.84 10.16
C THR A 37 0.82 -13.73 9.11
N TYR A 38 -0.20 -13.73 8.25
CA TYR A 38 -0.23 -12.87 7.06
C TYR A 38 -1.44 -11.92 7.00
N GLY A 39 -2.46 -12.10 7.84
CA GLY A 39 -3.67 -11.27 7.80
C GLY A 39 -3.41 -9.80 8.14
N GLY A 40 -2.48 -9.51 9.06
CA GLY A 40 -2.05 -8.14 9.36
C GLY A 40 -1.09 -7.55 8.31
N MET A 41 -0.29 -8.42 7.67
CA MET A 41 0.77 -8.00 6.74
C MET A 41 0.22 -7.27 5.51
N ASP A 42 -0.92 -7.70 4.97
CA ASP A 42 -1.54 -7.05 3.80
C ASP A 42 -2.07 -5.64 4.15
N ILE A 43 -2.58 -5.44 5.37
CA ILE A 43 -3.07 -4.13 5.85
C ILE A 43 -1.90 -3.18 6.09
N ASP A 44 -0.84 -3.66 6.73
CA ASP A 44 0.36 -2.87 7.03
C ASP A 44 1.08 -2.45 5.74
N ALA A 45 1.21 -3.37 4.77
CA ALA A 45 1.77 -3.06 3.46
C ALA A 45 0.94 -2.02 2.69
N ALA A 46 -0.39 -2.12 2.75
CA ALA A 46 -1.27 -1.13 2.12
C ALA A 46 -1.15 0.26 2.77
N ARG A 47 -1.04 0.31 4.11
CA ARG A 47 -0.81 1.56 4.86
C ARG A 47 0.53 2.18 4.50
N GLN A 48 1.60 1.39 4.50
CA GLN A 48 2.95 1.87 4.14
C GLN A 48 3.00 2.38 2.70
N LEU A 49 2.33 1.69 1.76
CA LEU A 49 2.24 2.14 0.37
C LEU A 49 1.51 3.48 0.25
N LYS A 50 0.42 3.68 1.00
CA LYS A 50 -0.31 4.95 1.02
C LYS A 50 0.59 6.08 1.55
N GLU A 51 1.27 5.85 2.66
CA GLU A 51 2.18 6.85 3.25
C GLU A 51 3.33 7.21 2.31
N LEU A 52 3.97 6.21 1.68
CA LEU A 52 5.03 6.45 0.70
C LEU A 52 4.52 7.25 -0.51
N ARG A 53 3.29 7.02 -0.97
CA ARG A 53 2.68 7.80 -2.06
C ARG A 53 2.45 9.25 -1.65
N GLU A 54 1.95 9.50 -0.44
CA GLU A 54 1.75 10.85 0.08
C GLU A 54 3.07 11.60 0.24
N GLN A 55 4.09 10.94 0.80
CA GLN A 55 5.44 11.50 0.92
C GLN A 55 6.04 11.82 -0.45
N ASN A 56 5.93 10.91 -1.42
CA ASN A 56 6.43 11.14 -2.78
C ASN A 56 5.74 12.33 -3.46
N ALA A 57 4.42 12.45 -3.30
CA ALA A 57 3.67 13.58 -3.83
C ALA A 57 4.12 14.90 -3.21
N ARG A 58 4.32 14.94 -1.89
CA ARG A 58 4.85 16.11 -1.18
C ARG A 58 6.26 16.48 -1.67
N LEU A 59 7.16 15.50 -1.77
CA LEU A 59 8.53 15.72 -2.21
C LEU A 59 8.59 16.25 -3.65
N LYS A 60 7.78 15.71 -4.57
CA LYS A 60 7.69 16.21 -5.95
C LYS A 60 7.24 17.66 -6.02
N ARG A 61 6.26 18.05 -5.19
CA ARG A 61 5.79 19.44 -5.12
C ARG A 61 6.91 20.38 -4.65
N LEU A 62 7.55 20.04 -3.52
CA LEU A 62 8.64 20.85 -2.97
C LEU A 62 9.83 20.96 -3.95
N LEU A 63 10.15 19.88 -4.65
CA LEU A 63 11.20 19.90 -5.67
C LEU A 63 10.85 20.84 -6.84
N ALA A 64 9.60 20.79 -7.32
CA ALA A 64 9.15 21.68 -8.39
C ALA A 64 9.19 23.16 -7.95
N GLU A 65 8.75 23.47 -6.74
CA GLU A 65 8.82 24.82 -6.16
C GLU A 65 10.28 25.31 -6.06
N ALA A 66 11.18 24.47 -5.56
CA ALA A 66 12.59 24.82 -5.42
C ALA A 66 13.31 25.03 -6.77
N GLU A 67 13.03 24.20 -7.79
CA GLU A 67 13.62 24.41 -9.12
C GLU A 67 13.06 25.67 -9.79
N LEU A 68 11.78 26.00 -9.60
CA LEU A 68 11.21 27.27 -10.08
C LEU A 68 11.89 28.49 -9.43
N GLU A 69 12.11 28.46 -8.12
CA GLU A 69 12.80 29.55 -7.41
C GLU A 69 14.25 29.72 -7.91
N LYS A 70 14.96 28.61 -8.06
CA LYS A 70 16.33 28.59 -8.58
C LYS A 70 16.42 29.12 -10.01
N ASP A 71 15.45 28.80 -10.87
CA ASP A 71 15.41 29.32 -12.23
C ASP A 71 15.11 30.83 -12.25
N ALA A 72 14.18 31.31 -11.41
CA ALA A 72 13.93 32.74 -11.25
C ALA A 72 15.19 33.50 -10.79
N LEU A 73 15.92 32.96 -9.81
CA LEU A 73 17.18 33.56 -9.32
C LEU A 73 18.26 33.60 -10.41
N ARG A 74 18.37 32.55 -11.24
CA ARG A 74 19.29 32.51 -12.38
C ARG A 74 18.97 33.57 -13.42
N GLU A 75 17.70 33.77 -13.75
CA GLU A 75 17.28 34.80 -14.71
C GLU A 75 17.58 36.21 -14.19
N VAL A 76 17.32 36.48 -12.90
CA VAL A 76 17.70 37.76 -12.27
C VAL A 76 19.22 37.98 -12.28
N ALA A 77 20.01 36.92 -12.07
CA ALA A 77 21.46 37.00 -12.12
C ALA A 77 22.02 37.26 -13.54
N LYS A 78 21.35 36.78 -14.58
CA LYS A 78 21.72 37.05 -15.99
C LYS A 78 21.37 38.47 -16.43
N GLY A 79 20.35 39.09 -15.86
CA GLY A 79 19.86 40.43 -16.22
C GLY A 79 20.65 41.63 -15.66
N LYS A 80 21.89 41.45 -15.21
CA LYS A 80 22.72 42.52 -14.64
C LYS A 80 24.05 42.71 -15.39
N PHE A 81 24.02 42.90 -16.70
CA PHE A 81 25.08 43.54 -17.50
C PHE A 81 24.47 44.21 -18.73
#